data_AF-A0AAD4PPP4-F1
#
_entry.id   AF-A0AAD4PPP4-F1
#
_cell.length_a   1.000
_cell.length_b   1.000
_cell.length_c   1.000
_cell.angle_alpha   90.00
_cell.angle_beta   90.00
_cell.angle_gamma   90.00
#
_symmetry.space_group_name_H-M   'P 1'
#
loop_
_entity.id
_entity.type
_entity.pdbx_description
1 polymer ?
#
loop_
_entity_poly.entity_id
_entity_poly.type
_entity_poly.pdbx_seq_one_letter_code
_entity_poly.pdbx_strand_id
1 'polypeptide(L)'
;MLTHIFMHMSSSSSLAGLAVSCYECDSVNDLNCGSEFRAEDIAKTDCDSVELPEEIRDIYMQKPDTACLIKYYRDLPDNPPFVRRSCTFGDFSVCDEQPDPVMPHLSFLGCQFCHTDLCNGAALISSSIVGLLLLFIT
;
A
#
# COMPACT_ATOMS: atom_id res chain seq x y z
N MET A 1 -0.66 -10.26 -57.71
CA MET A 1 -1.68 -9.56 -56.89
C MET A 1 -2.32 -10.60 -56.00
N LEU A 2 -1.83 -10.73 -54.76
CA LEU A 2 -2.50 -10.32 -53.51
C LEU A 2 -3.69 -11.23 -53.19
N THR A 3 -3.70 -12.01 -52.11
CA THR A 3 -3.75 -11.49 -50.73
C THR A 3 -3.40 -12.61 -49.73
N HIS A 4 -2.47 -12.32 -48.81
CA HIS A 4 -2.27 -13.12 -47.59
C HIS A 4 -3.34 -12.69 -46.58
N ILE A 5 -4.11 -13.66 -46.06
CA ILE A 5 -5.03 -13.45 -44.96
C ILE A 5 -4.20 -13.28 -43.69
N PHE A 6 -4.00 -12.04 -43.25
CA PHE A 6 -3.46 -11.73 -41.93
C PHE A 6 -4.55 -11.98 -40.89
N MET A 7 -4.40 -13.05 -40.10
CA MET A 7 -5.08 -13.18 -38.82
C MET A 7 -4.54 -12.06 -37.91
N HIS A 8 -5.30 -10.98 -37.77
CA HIS A 8 -5.06 -10.00 -36.73
C HIS A 8 -5.42 -10.63 -35.39
N MET A 9 -4.40 -11.08 -34.65
CA MET A 9 -4.52 -11.35 -33.23
C MET A 9 -4.74 -10.00 -32.55
N SER A 10 -5.99 -9.64 -32.31
CA SER A 10 -6.34 -8.49 -31.49
C SER A 10 -5.91 -8.80 -30.06
N SER A 11 -4.73 -8.31 -29.64
CA SER A 11 -4.33 -8.32 -28.24
C SER A 11 -5.33 -7.46 -27.46
N SER A 12 -6.28 -8.10 -26.79
CA SER A 12 -7.12 -7.45 -25.79
C SER A 12 -6.24 -7.13 -24.59
N SER A 13 -5.63 -5.94 -24.59
CA SER A 13 -5.06 -5.37 -23.37
C SER A 13 -6.22 -5.02 -22.44
N SER A 14 -6.70 -5.97 -21.65
CA SER A 14 -7.51 -5.65 -20.49
C SER A 14 -6.62 -4.81 -19.57
N LEU A 15 -6.95 -3.52 -19.39
CA LEU A 15 -6.57 -2.83 -18.16
C LEU A 15 -7.33 -3.54 -17.03
N ALA A 16 -6.81 -4.68 -16.58
CA ALA A 16 -7.09 -5.09 -15.22
C ALA A 16 -6.43 -4.00 -14.37
N GLY A 17 -7.24 -3.26 -13.59
CA GLY A 17 -6.67 -2.54 -12.45
C GLY A 17 -5.80 -3.55 -11.71
N LEU A 18 -4.52 -3.23 -11.54
CA LEU A 18 -3.59 -4.19 -10.97
C LEU A 18 -4.04 -4.45 -9.53
N ALA A 19 -4.55 -5.66 -9.27
CA ALA A 19 -4.86 -6.16 -7.95
C ALA A 19 -3.63 -5.95 -7.06
N VAL A 20 -3.71 -5.07 -6.06
CA VAL A 20 -2.58 -4.77 -5.18
C VAL A 20 -2.63 -5.68 -3.96
N SER A 21 -1.51 -6.32 -3.66
CA SER A 21 -1.32 -7.01 -2.38
C SER A 21 -0.65 -6.06 -1.38
N CYS A 22 -1.16 -5.97 -0.15
CA CYS A 22 -0.62 -5.08 0.87
C CYS A 22 -0.26 -5.84 2.14
N TYR A 23 0.67 -5.29 2.94
CA TYR A 23 0.81 -5.72 4.33
C TYR A 23 -0.40 -5.26 5.14
N GLU A 24 -0.93 -6.16 5.98
CA GLU A 24 -2.08 -5.92 6.85
C GLU A 24 -1.68 -6.21 8.30
N CYS A 25 -1.51 -5.16 9.12
CA CYS A 25 -1.12 -5.30 10.52
C CYS A 25 -1.30 -4.00 11.30
N ASP A 26 -1.23 -4.10 12.63
CA ASP A 26 -1.14 -2.96 13.53
C ASP A 26 -0.10 -3.21 14.64
N SER A 27 0.61 -2.15 15.04
CA SER A 27 1.73 -2.28 15.98
C SER A 27 1.33 -2.50 17.45
N VAL A 28 0.03 -2.61 17.74
CA VAL A 28 -0.50 -2.93 19.08
C VAL A 28 -0.69 -4.44 19.22
N ASN A 29 -1.27 -5.07 18.20
CA ASN A 29 -1.55 -6.50 18.18
C ASN A 29 -0.38 -7.32 17.61
N ASP A 30 0.43 -6.73 16.73
CA ASP A 30 1.61 -7.35 16.16
C ASP A 30 2.86 -6.49 16.47
N LEU A 31 3.69 -6.96 17.39
CA LEU A 31 4.93 -6.30 17.78
C LEU A 31 5.92 -6.18 16.61
N ASN A 32 5.76 -6.99 15.57
CA ASN A 32 6.56 -6.89 14.36
C ASN A 32 6.02 -5.81 13.42
N CYS A 33 4.82 -5.26 13.61
CA CYS A 33 4.26 -4.23 12.71
C CYS A 33 4.80 -2.82 13.01
N GLY A 34 6.11 -2.67 13.23
CA GLY A 34 6.75 -1.39 13.55
C GLY A 34 7.12 -0.53 12.33
N SER A 35 7.92 0.51 12.57
CA SER A 35 8.62 1.24 11.52
C SER A 35 9.62 0.36 10.77
N GLU A 36 10.18 -0.63 11.45
CA GLU A 36 11.03 -1.69 10.90
C GLU A 36 10.36 -3.03 11.14
N PHE A 37 10.36 -3.90 10.12
CA PHE A 37 9.81 -5.24 10.25
C PHE A 37 10.36 -6.22 9.21
N ARG A 38 10.27 -7.51 9.52
CA ARG A 38 10.57 -8.59 8.57
C ARG A 38 9.32 -8.90 7.77
N ALA A 39 9.38 -8.71 6.46
CA ALA A 39 8.29 -8.93 5.51
C ALA A 39 7.61 -10.31 5.58
N GLU A 40 8.31 -11.32 6.08
CA GLU A 40 7.80 -12.69 6.23
C GLU A 40 6.92 -12.89 7.46
N ASP A 41 7.02 -12.01 8.46
CA ASP A 41 6.29 -12.12 9.73
C ASP A 41 4.95 -11.36 9.72
N ILE A 42 4.66 -10.61 8.66
CA ILE A 42 3.47 -9.77 8.54
C ILE A 42 2.49 -10.37 7.53
N ALA A 43 1.21 -10.37 7.89
CA ALA A 43 0.14 -10.82 7.02
C ALA A 43 0.08 -9.99 5.73
N LYS A 44 -0.24 -10.68 4.62
CA LYS A 44 -0.37 -10.09 3.29
C LYS A 44 -1.79 -10.32 2.80
N THR A 45 -2.39 -9.27 2.30
CA THR A 45 -3.79 -9.27 1.88
C THR A 45 -3.86 -8.86 0.42
N ASP A 46 -4.49 -9.69 -0.40
CA ASP A 46 -4.91 -9.31 -1.75
C ASP A 46 -6.12 -8.38 -1.63
N CYS A 47 -5.93 -7.08 -1.91
CA CYS A 47 -6.97 -6.08 -1.70
C CYS A 47 -8.19 -6.30 -2.59
N ASP A 48 -8.07 -7.03 -3.71
CA ASP A 48 -9.21 -7.39 -4.56
C ASP A 48 -10.07 -8.50 -3.96
N SER A 49 -9.51 -9.31 -3.08
CA SER A 49 -10.25 -10.35 -2.35
C SER A 49 -11.00 -9.83 -1.12
N VAL A 50 -10.69 -8.62 -0.65
CA VAL A 50 -11.30 -8.02 0.55
C VAL A 50 -12.70 -7.50 0.24
N GLU A 51 -13.69 -7.85 1.06
CA GLU A 51 -15.03 -7.27 0.95
C GLU A 51 -15.04 -5.78 1.33
N LEU A 52 -15.83 -4.97 0.61
CA LEU A 52 -15.98 -3.56 0.95
C LEU A 52 -16.71 -3.42 2.30
N PRO A 53 -16.25 -2.52 3.20
CA PRO A 53 -17.00 -2.14 4.39
C PRO A 53 -18.45 -1.75 4.05
N GLU A 54 -19.40 -2.14 4.90
CA GLU A 54 -20.83 -1.93 4.65
C GLU A 54 -21.16 -0.46 4.40
N GLU A 55 -20.46 0.45 5.07
CA GLU A 55 -20.66 1.89 5.01
C GLU A 55 -20.41 2.47 3.61
N ILE A 56 -19.53 1.84 2.83
CA ILE A 56 -19.17 2.29 1.48
C ILE A 56 -19.72 1.40 0.38
N ARG A 57 -20.22 0.21 0.71
CA ARG A 57 -20.73 -0.76 -0.26
C ARG A 57 -21.89 -0.20 -1.09
N ASP A 58 -22.77 0.58 -0.48
CA ASP A 58 -23.93 1.18 -1.17
C ASP A 58 -23.55 2.40 -2.02
N ILE A 59 -22.37 2.99 -1.77
CA ILE A 59 -21.83 4.13 -2.54
C ILE A 59 -21.19 3.64 -3.84
N TYR A 60 -20.55 2.48 -3.80
CA TYR A 60 -19.79 1.92 -4.91
C TYR A 60 -20.57 0.81 -5.62
N MET A 61 -21.14 1.12 -6.80
CA MET A 61 -21.80 0.11 -7.65
C MET A 61 -20.84 -0.96 -8.18
N GLN A 62 -19.55 -0.65 -8.24
CA GLN A 62 -18.45 -1.55 -8.60
C GLN A 62 -17.34 -1.35 -7.59
N LYS A 63 -16.54 -2.38 -7.34
CA LYS A 63 -15.41 -2.27 -6.41
C LYS A 63 -14.49 -1.12 -6.87
N PRO A 64 -14.24 -0.11 -6.02
CA PRO A 64 -13.36 0.98 -6.36
C PRO A 64 -11.92 0.50 -6.45
N ASP A 65 -11.07 1.35 -7.01
CA ASP A 65 -9.63 1.13 -7.01
C ASP A 65 -9.13 0.85 -5.59
N THR A 66 -8.09 0.03 -5.51
CA THR A 66 -7.43 -0.38 -4.26
C THR A 66 -6.02 0.18 -4.17
N ALA A 67 -5.57 0.51 -2.97
CA ALA A 67 -4.19 0.91 -2.68
C ALA A 67 -3.74 0.34 -1.34
N CYS A 68 -2.43 0.36 -1.10
CA CYS A 68 -1.90 0.14 0.24
C CYS A 68 -1.85 1.45 1.02
N LEU A 69 -2.16 1.36 2.31
CA LEU A 69 -2.17 2.47 3.24
C LEU A 69 -1.27 2.19 4.43
N ILE A 70 -0.58 3.24 4.91
CA ILE A 70 0.04 3.30 6.23
C ILE A 70 -0.56 4.49 6.98
N LYS A 71 -1.09 4.28 8.19
CA LYS A 71 -1.49 5.36 9.10
C LYS A 71 -0.58 5.37 10.33
N TYR A 72 -0.26 6.59 10.80
CA TYR A 72 0.58 6.83 11.97
C TYR A 72 -0.21 7.59 13.03
N TYR A 73 -0.14 7.13 14.27
CA TYR A 73 -0.78 7.78 15.41
C TYR A 73 0.18 7.86 16.60
N ARG A 74 -0.10 8.74 17.57
CA ARG A 74 0.70 8.86 18.79
C ARG A 74 -0.12 9.43 19.95
N ASP A 75 0.17 8.95 21.15
CA ASP A 75 -0.40 9.47 22.41
C ASP A 75 0.36 10.72 22.88
N LEU A 76 1.66 10.54 23.20
CA LEU A 76 2.56 11.59 23.68
C LEU A 76 3.78 11.73 22.77
N PRO A 77 4.37 12.93 22.61
CA PRO A 77 5.49 13.17 21.69
C PRO A 77 6.69 12.22 21.82
N ASP A 78 6.99 11.75 23.03
CA ASP A 78 8.13 10.87 23.30
C ASP A 78 7.82 9.37 23.11
N ASN A 79 6.55 9.00 22.87
CA ASN A 79 6.16 7.62 22.65
C ASN A 79 6.43 7.20 21.20
N PRO A 80 6.78 5.92 20.97
CA PRO A 80 6.83 5.39 19.61
C PRO A 80 5.46 5.52 18.94
N PRO A 81 5.41 5.84 17.63
CA PRO A 81 4.14 5.93 16.94
C PRO A 81 3.48 4.56 16.83
N PHE A 82 2.16 4.53 16.97
CA PHE A 82 1.33 3.41 16.53
C PHE A 82 1.29 3.42 15.00
N VAL A 83 1.56 2.27 14.38
CA VAL A 83 1.56 2.09 12.93
C VAL A 83 0.48 1.10 12.56
N ARG A 84 -0.37 1.47 11.61
CA ARG A 84 -1.37 0.58 11.01
C ARG A 84 -1.17 0.50 9.50
N ARG A 85 -1.13 -0.71 8.98
CA ARG A 85 -1.01 -1.01 7.55
C ARG A 85 -2.24 -1.74 7.09
N SER A 86 -2.83 -1.30 5.99
CA SER A 86 -4.02 -1.95 5.46
C SER A 86 -4.19 -1.76 3.96
N CYS A 87 -5.10 -2.54 3.37
CA CYS A 87 -5.77 -2.14 2.14
C CYS A 87 -6.61 -0.86 2.36
N THR A 88 -6.81 -0.08 1.31
CA THR A 88 -7.73 1.05 1.27
C THR A 88 -8.42 1.13 -0.10
N PHE A 89 -9.57 1.81 -0.15
CA PHE A 89 -10.48 1.81 -1.29
C PHE A 89 -10.89 3.24 -1.65
N GLY A 90 -10.99 3.54 -2.94
CA GLY A 90 -11.60 4.80 -3.40
C GLY A 90 -10.64 5.98 -3.54
N ASP A 91 -10.89 7.07 -2.80
CA ASP A 91 -10.13 8.32 -2.92
C ASP A 91 -8.81 8.26 -2.12
N PHE A 92 -7.69 8.44 -2.81
CA PHE A 92 -6.34 8.40 -2.24
C PHE A 92 -5.69 9.78 -2.16
N SER A 93 -6.45 10.86 -2.38
CA SER A 93 -5.93 12.23 -2.37
C SER A 93 -5.83 12.82 -0.95
N VAL A 94 -6.62 12.29 -0.01
CA VAL A 94 -6.72 12.78 1.36
C VAL A 94 -6.66 11.61 2.33
N CYS A 95 -5.92 11.79 3.42
CA CYS A 95 -5.90 10.84 4.52
C CYS A 95 -7.21 10.87 5.29
N ASP A 96 -7.76 9.70 5.57
CA ASP A 96 -8.80 9.56 6.58
C ASP A 96 -8.20 9.78 7.98
N GLU A 97 -8.48 10.95 8.57
CA GLU A 97 -7.97 11.38 9.88
C GLU A 97 -8.82 10.85 11.05
N GLN A 98 -9.85 10.04 10.77
CA GLN A 98 -10.71 9.49 11.79
C GLN A 98 -9.88 8.67 12.79
N PRO A 99 -10.22 8.74 14.09
CA PRO A 99 -9.54 7.96 15.12
C PRO A 99 -9.52 6.48 14.77
N ASP A 100 -8.40 5.81 15.06
CA ASP A 100 -8.30 4.37 14.85
C ASP A 100 -9.29 3.63 15.76
N PRO A 101 -10.07 2.66 15.25
CA PRO A 101 -11.06 1.94 16.06
C PRO A 101 -10.43 1.06 17.15
N VAL A 102 -9.18 0.60 16.97
CA VAL A 102 -8.43 -0.19 17.97
C VAL A 102 -7.85 0.73 19.04
N MET A 103 -7.40 1.93 18.65
CA MET A 103 -6.74 2.89 19.54
C MET A 103 -7.31 4.32 19.39
N PRO A 104 -8.57 4.55 19.79
CA PRO A 104 -9.28 5.81 19.48
C PRO A 104 -8.75 7.03 20.26
N HIS A 105 -7.91 6.81 21.27
CA HIS A 105 -7.33 7.87 22.09
C HIS A 105 -6.05 8.48 21.49
N LEU A 106 -5.47 7.85 20.46
CA LEU A 106 -4.24 8.33 19.85
C LEU A 106 -4.52 9.47 18.86
N SER A 107 -3.63 10.45 18.85
CA SER A 107 -3.68 11.54 17.89
C SER A 107 -3.16 11.08 16.52
N PHE A 108 -3.89 11.39 15.45
CA PHE A 108 -3.45 11.15 14.08
C PHE A 108 -2.23 12.01 13.75
N LEU A 109 -1.22 11.40 13.12
CA LEU A 109 0.00 12.09 12.69
C LEU A 109 0.11 12.25 11.18
N GLY A 110 -0.48 11.32 10.42
CA GLY A 110 -0.37 11.30 8.97
C GLY A 110 -0.59 9.92 8.38
N CYS A 111 -0.64 9.88 7.05
CA CYS A 111 -0.79 8.64 6.31
C CYS A 111 0.00 8.65 5.00
N GLN A 112 0.18 7.47 4.41
CA GLN A 112 0.85 7.30 3.12
C GLN A 112 0.10 6.25 2.28
N PHE A 113 -0.20 6.61 1.03
CA PHE A 113 -0.76 5.70 0.04
C PHE A 113 0.31 5.26 -0.95
N CYS A 114 0.19 4.04 -1.48
CA CYS A 114 1.01 3.54 -2.58
C CYS A 114 0.29 2.42 -3.35
N HIS A 115 0.68 2.19 -4.61
CA HIS A 115 -0.11 1.43 -5.59
C HIS A 115 0.59 0.19 -6.17
N THR A 116 1.73 -0.20 -5.63
CA THR A 116 2.45 -1.42 -6.07
C THR A 116 2.41 -2.48 -4.99
N ASP A 117 2.55 -3.74 -5.36
CA ASP A 117 2.54 -4.83 -4.38
C ASP A 117 3.51 -4.59 -3.23
N LEU A 118 2.99 -4.75 -2.02
CA LEU A 118 3.69 -4.71 -0.74
C LEU A 118 4.47 -3.40 -0.52
N CYS A 119 4.06 -2.31 -1.18
CA CYS A 119 4.72 -1.01 -1.12
C CYS A 119 4.62 -0.34 0.27
N ASN A 120 3.65 -0.75 1.09
CA ASN A 120 3.50 -0.30 2.46
C ASN A 120 4.44 -1.01 3.45
N GLY A 121 5.51 -1.63 2.94
CA GLY A 121 6.58 -2.21 3.74
C GLY A 121 7.31 -1.19 4.61
N ALA A 122 8.15 -1.68 5.53
CA ALA A 122 9.13 -0.84 6.21
C ALA A 122 10.06 -0.24 5.15
N ALA A 123 10.37 1.06 5.27
CA ALA A 123 11.38 1.67 4.45
C ALA A 123 12.73 1.02 4.80
N LEU A 124 13.18 0.06 3.99
CA LEU A 124 14.58 -0.33 3.99
C LEU A 124 15.34 0.95 3.66
N ILE A 125 16.16 1.44 4.59
CA ILE A 125 17.23 2.39 4.31
C ILE A 125 18.05 1.80 3.16
N SER A 126 17.68 2.14 1.94
CA SER A 126 18.41 1.75 0.73
C SER A 126 19.73 2.48 0.80
N SER A 127 20.76 1.80 1.34
CA SER A 127 22.15 2.24 1.25
C SER A 127 22.59 2.11 -0.21
N SER A 128 22.03 2.94 -1.10
CA SER A 128 22.51 3.13 -2.46
C SER A 128 23.62 4.17 -2.45
N ILE A 129 24.78 3.77 -1.91
CA ILE A 129 26.07 4.41 -2.20
C ILE A 129 26.90 3.38 -2.96
N VAL A 130 26.49 3.09 -4.20
CA VAL A 130 27.37 2.43 -5.17
C VAL A 130 28.11 3.54 -5.91
N GLY A 131 29.42 3.56 -5.72
CA GLY A 131 30.30 4.67 -6.01
C GLY A 131 30.34 5.10 -7.48
N LEU A 132 30.25 6.42 -7.67
CA LEU A 132 30.71 7.10 -8.88
C LEU A 132 31.86 8.03 -8.50
N LEU A 133 33.03 7.45 -8.24
CA LEU A 133 34.28 8.19 -8.23
C LEU A 133 35.36 7.25 -8.76
N LEU A 134 35.70 7.37 -10.04
CA LEU A 134 37.00 7.06 -10.66
C LEU A 134 36.88 7.23 -12.20
N LEU A 135 36.76 8.48 -12.65
CA LEU A 135 37.11 8.86 -14.03
C LEU A 135 37.98 10.11 -13.97
N PHE A 136 39.20 9.96 -13.46
CA PHE A 136 40.30 10.90 -13.68
C PHE A 136 41.62 10.13 -13.87
N ILE A 137 41.69 9.21 -14.82
CA ILE A 137 42.96 8.82 -15.45
C ILE A 137 42.68 8.43 -16.90
N THR A 138 42.87 9.37 -17.82
CA THR A 138 43.68 9.28 -19.06
C THR A 138 43.62 10.62 -19.77
#